data_AF-A0A7Y4YPZ0-F1
#
_entry.id   AF-A0A7Y4YPZ0-F1
#
_cell.length_a   1.000
_cell.length_b   1.000
_cell.length_c   1.000
_cell.angle_alpha   90.00
_cell.angle_beta   90.00
_cell.angle_gamma   90.00
#
_symmetry.space_group_name_H-M   'P 1'
#
loop_
_entity.id
_entity.type
_entity.pdbx_description
1 polymer ?
#
loop_
_entity_poly.entity_id
_entity_poly.type
_entity_poly.pdbx_seq_one_letter_code
_entity_poly.pdbx_strand_id
1 'polypeptide(L)'
;MQFEDIKDEVTSILEQENGRFLSAYQICQKLEKKNEPIWQKLTKVYPSINITIPMGEGTGKHYSPASFVGNSLSHFVRQKLIANLEQRYFGCEGVKFEGIEPGFTGNEVGIWAINNGRVS
;
A
#
# COMPACT_ATOMS: atom_id res chain seq x y z
N MET A 1 7.41 14.67 1.85
CA MET A 1 7.97 13.35 2.20
C MET A 1 8.39 12.71 0.89
N GLN A 2 9.56 12.10 0.84
CA GLN A 2 10.05 11.40 -0.36
C GLN A 2 9.76 9.90 -0.25
N PHE A 3 9.79 9.16 -1.36
CA PHE A 3 9.51 7.72 -1.33
C PHE A 3 10.48 6.98 -0.41
N GLU A 4 11.75 7.35 -0.45
CA GLU A 4 12.83 6.77 0.36
C GLU A 4 12.59 6.91 1.86
N ASP A 5 11.82 7.91 2.31
CA ASP A 5 11.51 8.15 3.72
C ASP A 5 10.72 7.01 4.38
N ILE A 6 10.07 6.12 3.62
CA ILE A 6 9.30 4.97 4.15
C ILE A 6 9.92 3.62 3.82
N LYS A 7 11.05 3.60 3.10
CA LYS A 7 11.57 2.39 2.45
C LYS A 7 11.83 1.28 3.47
N ASP A 8 12.51 1.60 4.55
CA ASP A 8 12.93 0.59 5.53
C ASP A 8 11.73 0.02 6.28
N GLU A 9 10.76 0.86 6.64
CA GLU A 9 9.53 0.44 7.33
C GLU A 9 8.65 -0.44 6.44
N VAL A 10 8.41 -0.05 5.19
CA VAL A 10 7.58 -0.87 4.29
C VAL A 10 8.29 -2.16 3.90
N THR A 11 9.61 -2.15 3.76
CA THR A 11 10.42 -3.37 3.55
C THR A 11 10.23 -4.31 4.73
N SER A 12 10.43 -3.80 5.95
CA SER A 12 10.30 -4.59 7.17
C SER A 12 8.88 -5.12 7.39
N ILE A 13 7.84 -4.37 6.98
CA ILE A 13 6.45 -4.86 6.98
C ILE A 13 6.29 -6.03 6.01
N LEU A 14 6.78 -5.90 4.77
CA LEU A 14 6.63 -6.93 3.75
C LEU A 14 7.44 -8.19 4.04
N GLU A 15 8.63 -8.06 4.64
CA GLU A 15 9.44 -9.19 5.10
C GLU A 15 8.73 -10.01 6.18
N GLN A 16 8.05 -9.33 7.12
CA GLN A 16 7.29 -9.97 8.20
C GLN A 16 6.11 -10.80 7.68
N GLU A 17 5.57 -10.46 6.50
CA GLU A 17 4.48 -11.20 5.87
C GLU A 17 4.93 -12.48 5.14
N ASN A 18 6.24 -12.76 5.09
CA ASN A 18 6.79 -14.03 4.60
C ASN A 18 6.25 -14.44 3.21
N GLY A 19 6.29 -13.50 2.24
CA GLY A 19 5.83 -13.74 0.87
C GLY A 19 4.33 -13.62 0.65
N ARG A 20 3.53 -13.31 1.69
CA ARG A 20 2.11 -12.97 1.50
C ARG A 20 1.98 -11.58 0.90
N PHE A 21 1.11 -11.48 -0.10
CA PHE A 21 0.80 -10.22 -0.76
C PHE A 21 -0.07 -9.32 0.12
N LEU A 22 0.32 -8.05 0.22
CA LEU A 22 -0.44 -7.00 0.88
C LEU A 22 -0.83 -5.89 -0.11
N SER A 23 -2.02 -5.34 0.06
CA SER A 23 -2.38 -4.07 -0.58
C SER A 23 -1.72 -2.88 0.13
N ALA A 24 -1.63 -1.74 -0.57
CA ALA A 24 -1.11 -0.51 0.02
C ALA A 24 -1.90 -0.08 1.28
N TYR A 25 -3.20 -0.37 1.31
CA TYR A 25 -4.05 -0.14 2.49
C TYR A 25 -3.62 -0.97 3.70
N GLN A 26 -3.40 -2.28 3.51
CA GLN A 26 -2.95 -3.15 4.59
C GLN A 26 -1.55 -2.76 5.09
N ILE A 27 -0.70 -2.28 4.19
CA ILE A 27 0.62 -1.74 4.56
C ILE A 27 0.47 -0.47 5.39
N CYS A 28 -0.43 0.46 5.03
CA CYS A 28 -0.73 1.64 5.85
C CYS A 28 -1.22 1.26 7.25
N GLN A 29 -2.15 0.31 7.38
CA GLN A 29 -2.65 -0.16 8.68
C GLN A 29 -1.54 -0.76 9.56
N LYS A 30 -0.58 -1.46 8.95
CA LYS A 30 0.58 -2.01 9.67
C LYS A 30 1.59 -0.91 10.03
N LEU A 31 1.80 0.07 9.14
CA LEU A 31 2.67 1.20 9.37
C LEU A 31 2.19 2.07 10.53
N GLU A 32 0.89 2.37 10.58
CA GLU A 32 0.23 3.08 11.69
C GLU A 32 0.52 2.42 13.05
N LYS A 33 0.45 1.09 13.11
CA LYS A 33 0.69 0.33 14.34
C LYS A 33 2.17 0.20 14.70
N LYS A 34 3.07 0.20 13.71
CA LYS A 34 4.49 -0.13 13.89
C LYS A 34 5.38 1.10 14.06
N ASN A 35 5.07 2.20 13.40
CA ASN A 35 5.88 3.42 13.42
C ASN A 35 4.98 4.66 13.36
N GLU A 36 4.44 5.04 14.52
CA GLU A 36 3.57 6.20 14.68
C GLU A 36 4.22 7.51 14.16
N PRO A 37 5.50 7.83 14.44
CA PRO A 37 6.12 9.05 13.91
C PRO A 37 6.09 9.16 12.38
N ILE A 38 6.41 8.06 11.68
CA ILE A 38 6.36 8.04 10.21
C ILE A 38 4.93 8.11 9.71
N TRP A 39 4.00 7.42 10.38
CA TRP A 39 2.58 7.50 10.05
C TRP A 39 2.03 8.92 10.19
N GLN A 40 2.36 9.64 11.26
CA GLN A 40 1.97 11.04 11.44
C GLN A 40 2.60 11.94 10.37
N LYS A 41 3.88 11.74 10.02
CA LYS A 41 4.52 12.48 8.91
C LYS A 41 3.82 12.23 7.58
N LEU A 42 3.45 10.98 7.30
CA LEU A 42 2.78 10.57 6.07
C LEU A 42 1.39 11.19 5.96
N THR A 43 0.56 11.04 6.99
CA THR A 43 -0.82 11.55 7.03
C THR A 43 -0.88 13.08 7.08
N LYS A 44 0.14 13.74 7.61
CA LYS A 44 0.26 15.21 7.54
C LYS A 44 0.53 15.71 6.11
N VAL A 45 1.35 15.00 5.34
CA VAL A 45 1.73 15.40 3.97
C VAL A 45 0.68 14.96 2.94
N TYR A 46 0.10 13.79 3.16
CA TYR A 46 -0.89 13.15 2.29
C TYR A 46 -2.14 12.85 3.10
N PRO A 47 -2.90 13.86 3.54
CA PRO A 47 -4.08 13.62 4.34
C PRO A 47 -5.14 12.87 3.52
N SER A 48 -5.81 11.91 4.14
CA SER A 48 -7.09 11.44 3.63
C SER A 48 -8.08 12.61 3.71
N ILE A 49 -8.90 12.80 2.69
CA ILE A 49 -9.86 13.92 2.63
C ILE A 49 -10.87 13.86 3.78
N ASN A 50 -11.10 12.66 4.32
CA ASN A 50 -11.85 12.47 5.53
C ASN A 50 -11.24 11.35 6.36
N ILE A 51 -10.99 11.62 7.65
CA ILE A 51 -10.49 10.63 8.61
C ILE A 51 -11.55 9.57 8.98
N THR A 52 -12.83 9.86 8.74
CA THR A 52 -13.96 8.94 9.00
C THR A 52 -14.40 8.14 7.79
N ILE A 53 -13.82 8.42 6.60
CA ILE A 53 -14.10 7.64 5.39
C ILE A 53 -13.01 6.57 5.24
N PRO A 54 -13.39 5.28 5.01
CA PRO A 54 -12.41 4.23 4.73
C PRO A 54 -11.48 4.65 3.59
N MET A 55 -10.16 4.44 3.73
CA MET A 55 -9.23 4.81 2.65
C MET A 55 -9.64 4.09 1.35
N GLY A 56 -10.00 4.88 0.32
CA GLY A 56 -10.53 4.38 -0.95
C GLY A 56 -11.81 5.11 -1.37
N GLU A 57 -12.59 5.62 -0.42
CA GLU A 57 -13.72 6.50 -0.70
C GLU A 57 -13.25 7.98 -0.59
N GLY A 58 -13.43 8.76 -1.67
CA GLY A 58 -13.10 10.20 -1.66
C GLY A 58 -11.68 10.57 -2.11
N THR A 59 -11.23 10.06 -3.25
CA THR A 59 -10.05 10.58 -3.95
C THR A 59 -10.34 11.98 -4.52
N GLY A 60 -10.25 13.01 -3.69
CA GLY A 60 -10.12 14.39 -4.19
C GLY A 60 -8.66 14.71 -4.53
N LYS A 61 -8.39 16.00 -4.78
CA LYS A 61 -7.19 16.55 -5.47
C LYS A 61 -5.80 16.19 -4.91
N HIS A 62 -5.71 15.47 -3.78
CA HIS A 62 -4.44 15.10 -3.14
C HIS A 62 -4.31 13.58 -3.03
N TYR A 63 -3.10 13.06 -3.32
CA TYR A 63 -2.76 11.65 -3.12
C TYR A 63 -3.04 11.25 -1.65
N SER A 64 -3.77 10.16 -1.43
CA SER A 64 -3.98 9.58 -0.09
C SER A 64 -2.70 8.90 0.44
N PRO A 65 -2.59 8.55 1.73
CA PRO A 65 -1.47 7.78 2.26
C PRO A 65 -1.27 6.45 1.51
N ALA A 66 -2.36 5.75 1.21
CA ALA A 66 -2.31 4.48 0.47
C ALA A 66 -1.86 4.69 -0.98
N SER A 67 -2.29 5.77 -1.63
CA SER A 67 -1.82 6.13 -2.98
C SER A 67 -0.32 6.44 -2.97
N PHE A 68 0.16 7.17 -1.97
CA PHE A 68 1.60 7.43 -1.80
C PHE A 68 2.38 6.12 -1.61
N VAL A 69 1.96 5.27 -0.66
CA VAL A 69 2.62 3.97 -0.41
C VAL A 69 2.65 3.10 -1.67
N GLY A 70 1.53 2.99 -2.40
CA GLY A 70 1.46 2.23 -3.65
C GLY A 70 2.40 2.78 -4.74
N ASN A 71 2.49 4.10 -4.87
CA ASN A 71 3.41 4.75 -5.79
C ASN A 71 4.89 4.55 -5.39
N SER A 72 5.20 4.64 -4.10
CA SER A 72 6.53 4.37 -3.55
C SER A 72 6.96 2.93 -3.85
N LEU A 73 6.08 1.94 -3.59
CA LEU A 73 6.37 0.53 -3.85
C LEU A 73 6.57 0.26 -5.35
N SER A 74 5.72 0.82 -6.19
CA SER A 74 5.87 0.72 -7.65
C SER A 74 7.19 1.34 -8.13
N HIS A 75 7.60 2.47 -7.51
CA HIS A 75 8.90 3.07 -7.76
C HIS A 75 10.05 2.14 -7.32
N PHE A 76 9.97 1.53 -6.14
CA PHE A 76 10.98 0.61 -5.62
C PHE A 76 11.14 -0.65 -6.48
N VAL A 77 10.06 -1.20 -7.01
CA VAL A 77 10.09 -2.30 -7.98
C VAL A 77 10.84 -1.87 -9.24
N ARG A 78 10.43 -0.76 -9.86
CA ARG A 78 11.02 -0.27 -11.12
C ARG A 78 12.52 0.05 -10.99
N GLN A 79 12.92 0.63 -9.86
CA GLN A 79 14.31 1.01 -9.58
C GLN A 79 15.12 -0.11 -8.90
N LYS A 80 14.50 -1.27 -8.63
CA LYS A 80 15.12 -2.41 -7.94
C LYS A 80 15.75 -2.03 -6.59
N LEU A 81 15.08 -1.15 -5.84
CA LEU A 81 15.60 -0.63 -4.56
C LEU A 81 15.39 -1.59 -3.38
N ILE A 82 14.46 -2.54 -3.51
CA ILE A 82 14.19 -3.59 -2.52
C ILE A 82 14.36 -4.94 -3.24
N ALA A 83 15.21 -5.79 -2.70
CA ALA A 83 15.48 -7.11 -3.27
C ALA A 83 14.23 -7.99 -3.21
N ASN A 84 13.95 -8.73 -4.28
CA ASN A 84 12.82 -9.66 -4.39
C ASN A 84 11.43 -9.05 -4.13
N LEU A 85 11.30 -7.71 -4.20
CA LEU A 85 10.01 -7.05 -4.16
C LEU A 85 9.26 -7.30 -5.46
N GLU A 86 8.08 -7.88 -5.34
CA GLU A 86 7.18 -8.17 -6.45
C GLU A 86 5.92 -7.33 -6.33
N GLN A 87 5.46 -6.80 -7.46
CA GLN A 87 4.13 -6.20 -7.60
C GLN A 87 3.27 -7.13 -8.46
N ARG A 88 2.06 -7.41 -7.98
CA ARG A 88 1.00 -8.05 -8.76
C ARG A 88 -0.26 -7.19 -8.73
N TYR A 89 -1.19 -7.52 -9.61
CA TYR A 89 -2.52 -6.95 -9.62
C TYR A 89 -3.53 -8.03 -9.24
N PHE A 90 -4.44 -7.67 -8.36
CA PHE A 90 -5.57 -8.51 -7.99
C PHE A 90 -6.83 -7.95 -8.64
N GLY A 91 -7.42 -8.72 -9.55
CA GLY A 91 -8.70 -8.39 -10.16
C GLY A 91 -9.84 -8.57 -9.15
N CYS A 92 -10.68 -7.54 -9.06
CA CYS A 92 -11.88 -7.45 -8.25
C CYS A 92 -13.15 -7.46 -9.12
N GLU A 93 -13.05 -7.85 -10.40
CA GLU A 93 -14.22 -8.01 -11.26
C GLU A 93 -15.20 -9.01 -10.62
N GLY A 94 -16.45 -8.57 -10.42
CA GLY A 94 -17.48 -9.37 -9.76
C GLY A 94 -17.33 -9.53 -8.25
N VAL A 95 -16.31 -8.94 -7.62
CA VAL A 95 -16.15 -8.93 -6.15
C VAL A 95 -17.00 -7.80 -5.56
N LYS A 96 -17.83 -8.14 -4.57
CA LYS A 96 -18.66 -7.18 -3.85
C LYS A 96 -18.38 -7.28 -2.35
N PHE A 97 -18.17 -6.14 -1.70
CA PHE A 97 -18.10 -6.03 -0.25
C PHE A 97 -19.42 -5.45 0.23
N GLU A 98 -20.20 -6.23 0.99
CA GLU A 98 -21.52 -5.81 1.47
C GLU A 98 -22.46 -5.34 0.35
N GLY A 99 -22.31 -5.91 -0.85
CA GLY A 99 -23.09 -5.54 -2.03
C GLY A 99 -22.54 -4.35 -2.84
N ILE A 100 -21.46 -3.72 -2.37
CA ILE A 100 -20.80 -2.59 -3.02
C ILE A 100 -19.58 -3.07 -3.79
N GLU A 101 -19.46 -2.69 -5.05
CA GLU A 101 -18.27 -2.94 -5.86
C GLU A 101 -17.13 -1.99 -5.46
N PRO A 102 -15.87 -2.47 -5.37
CA PRO A 102 -14.75 -1.62 -5.03
C PRO A 102 -14.57 -0.48 -6.05
N GLY A 103 -14.49 0.76 -5.58
CA GLY A 103 -14.28 1.95 -6.43
C GLY A 103 -12.87 2.11 -7.01
N PHE A 104 -12.07 1.05 -7.09
CA PHE A 104 -10.73 1.13 -7.68
C PHE A 104 -10.82 1.24 -9.20
N THR A 105 -10.01 2.11 -9.79
CA THR A 105 -10.00 2.34 -11.24
C THR A 105 -9.73 1.02 -11.98
N GLY A 106 -10.74 0.50 -12.68
CA GLY A 106 -10.62 -0.74 -13.46
C GLY A 106 -10.86 -2.05 -12.69
N ASN A 107 -11.38 -1.99 -11.45
CA ASN A 107 -11.56 -3.18 -10.59
C ASN A 107 -10.25 -3.91 -10.30
N GLU A 108 -9.09 -3.25 -10.31
CA GLU A 108 -7.81 -3.91 -10.00
C GLU A 108 -7.14 -3.24 -8.79
N VAL A 109 -6.56 -4.06 -7.92
CA VAL A 109 -5.82 -3.61 -6.74
C VAL A 109 -4.36 -4.05 -6.85
N GLY A 110 -3.44 -3.09 -6.79
CA GLY A 110 -2.02 -3.40 -6.65
C GLY A 110 -1.76 -4.09 -5.31
N ILE A 111 -0.99 -5.16 -5.35
CA ILE A 111 -0.56 -5.93 -4.19
C ILE A 111 0.95 -6.21 -4.28
N TRP A 112 1.62 -6.23 -3.14
CA TRP A 112 3.07 -6.34 -3.05
C TRP A 112 3.50 -7.41 -2.04
N ALA A 113 4.59 -8.11 -2.35
CA ALA A 113 5.23 -9.07 -1.46
C ALA A 113 6.74 -9.05 -1.67
N ILE A 114 7.51 -9.44 -0.64
CA ILE A 114 8.93 -9.78 -0.78
C ILE A 114 9.03 -11.30 -0.76
N ASN A 115 9.51 -11.88 -1.85
CA ASN A 115 9.57 -13.33 -2.00
C ASN A 115 10.99 -13.85 -1.71
N ASN A 116 11.21 -14.32 -0.47
CA ASN A 116 12.53 -14.77 0.00
C ASN A 116 12.94 -16.18 -0.50
N GLY A 117 12.41 -16.64 -1.63
CA GLY A 117 12.84 -17.89 -2.25
C GLY A 117 12.33 -19.18 -1.58
N ARG A 118 11.17 -19.15 -0.88
CA ARG A 118 10.50 -20.41 -0.51
C ARG A 118 9.81 -20.99 -1.75
N VAL A 119 10.43 -22.03 -2.30
CA VAL A 119 9.81 -22.98 -3.22
C VAL A 119 8.56 -23.51 -2.53
N SER A 120 7.39 -23.18 -3.07
CA SER A 120 6.11 -23.82 -2.72
C SER A 120 6.12 -25.28 -3.15
#